data_AF-A0A964KC75-F1
#
_entry.id   AF-A0A964KC75-F1
#
_cell.length_a   1.000
_cell.length_b   1.000
_cell.length_c   1.000
_cell.angle_alpha   90.00
_cell.angle_beta   90.00
_cell.angle_gamma   90.00
#
_symmetry.space_group_name_H-M   'P 1'
#
loop_
_entity.id
_entity.type
_entity.pdbx_description
1 polymer ?
#
loop_
_entity_poly.entity_id
_entity_poly.type
_entity_poly.pdbx_seq_one_letter_code
_entity_poly.pdbx_strand_id
1 'polypeptide(L)'
;MALPPDFTTFRTCYQHPAGAIGVALSRWLIDAEYAHLLPAQPGTPDARGAIPALGTYRLTPGGLEALSAHGVDCTALRIDAPYQACADYTVRLADGRRGVPHVGSRLGAALTRWLLNARYAERQPHAITVYGRRTLQLTAAGRQRLGDLRVGLSVAVPG
;
A
#
# COMPACT_ATOMS: atom_id res chain seq x y z
N MET A 1 3.12 -9.57 -17.75
CA MET A 1 4.18 -8.53 -17.79
C MET A 1 4.84 -8.51 -16.43
N ALA A 2 6.18 -8.45 -16.37
CA ALA A 2 6.91 -8.56 -15.11
C ALA A 2 6.88 -7.24 -14.31
N LEU A 3 6.89 -7.32 -12.98
CA LEU A 3 7.09 -6.15 -12.12
C LEU A 3 8.43 -5.46 -12.42
N PRO A 4 8.57 -4.15 -12.12
CA PRO A 4 9.86 -3.48 -12.23
C PRO A 4 10.97 -4.24 -11.49
N PRO A 5 12.22 -4.22 -11.98
CA PRO A 5 13.34 -4.92 -11.36
C PRO A 5 13.55 -4.56 -9.89
N ASP A 6 13.26 -3.30 -9.53
CA ASP A 6 13.48 -2.76 -8.18
C ASP A 6 12.34 -3.09 -7.20
N PHE A 7 11.27 -3.74 -7.67
CA PHE A 7 10.21 -4.28 -6.81
C PHE A 7 10.66 -5.61 -6.20
N THR A 8 11.70 -5.54 -5.38
CA THR A 8 12.24 -6.69 -4.63
C THR A 8 12.11 -6.50 -3.13
N THR A 9 12.22 -5.26 -2.65
CA THR A 9 12.07 -4.93 -1.24
C THR A 9 11.13 -3.75 -1.05
N PHE A 10 10.46 -3.70 0.09
CA PHE A 10 9.68 -2.55 0.49
C PHE A 10 9.71 -2.37 1.99
N ARG A 11 9.55 -1.12 2.40
CA ARG A 11 9.39 -0.77 3.80
C ARG A 11 7.93 -0.87 4.21
N THR A 12 7.72 -0.98 5.51
CA THR A 12 6.42 -0.77 6.14
C THR A 12 6.44 0.56 6.87
N CYS A 13 5.39 1.35 6.68
CA CYS A 13 5.11 2.49 7.55
C CYS A 13 4.27 1.96 8.71
N TYR A 14 4.92 1.72 9.85
CA TYR A 14 4.34 0.97 10.97
C TYR A 14 3.95 -0.46 10.55
N GLN A 15 2.67 -0.69 10.26
CA GLN A 15 2.08 -2.00 10.00
C GLN A 15 1.55 -2.17 8.57
N HIS A 16 1.72 -1.18 7.69
CA HIS A 16 1.22 -1.22 6.31
C HIS A 16 2.33 -1.00 5.29
N PRO A 17 2.19 -1.46 4.03
CA PRO A 17 3.22 -1.30 3.00
C PRO A 17 3.42 0.17 2.66
N ALA A 18 4.66 0.57 2.42
CA ALA A 18 5.05 1.90 1.98
C ALA A 18 6.13 1.80 0.90
N GLY A 19 6.67 2.93 0.47
CA GLY A 19 7.56 3.02 -0.70
C GLY A 19 6.80 2.74 -1.99
N ALA A 20 7.53 2.36 -3.04
CA ALA A 20 6.97 2.10 -4.35
C ALA A 20 5.89 1.00 -4.32
N ILE A 21 6.07 -0.06 -3.54
CA ILE A 21 5.09 -1.15 -3.39
C ILE A 21 3.83 -0.67 -2.66
N GLY A 22 3.96 0.11 -1.60
CA GLY A 22 2.79 0.67 -0.90
C GLY A 22 1.95 1.58 -1.81
N VAL A 23 2.61 2.47 -2.55
CA VAL A 23 1.95 3.32 -3.56
C VAL A 23 1.31 2.47 -4.66
N ALA A 24 2.01 1.47 -5.18
CA ALA A 24 1.51 0.59 -6.24
C ALA A 24 0.27 -0.21 -5.81
N LEU A 25 0.28 -0.79 -4.61
CA LEU A 25 -0.89 -1.50 -4.06
C LEU A 25 -2.08 -0.56 -3.89
N SER A 26 -1.81 0.68 -3.44
CA SER A 26 -2.86 1.68 -3.25
C SER A 26 -3.50 2.10 -4.57
N ARG A 27 -2.69 2.27 -5.62
CA ARG A 27 -3.17 2.52 -6.97
C ARG A 27 -3.94 1.34 -7.53
N TRP A 28 -3.46 0.12 -7.34
CA TRP A 28 -4.19 -1.08 -7.73
C TRP A 28 -5.60 -1.14 -7.11
N LEU A 29 -5.76 -0.79 -5.83
CA LEU A 29 -7.09 -0.70 -5.21
C LEU A 29 -8.00 0.32 -5.90
N ILE A 30 -7.46 1.46 -6.35
CA ILE A 30 -8.22 2.52 -7.02
C ILE A 30 -8.53 2.10 -8.46
N ASP A 31 -7.52 1.65 -9.21
CA ASP A 31 -7.61 1.28 -10.62
C ASP A 31 -8.53 0.07 -10.83
N ALA A 32 -8.60 -0.84 -9.84
CA ALA A 32 -9.53 -1.98 -9.84
C ALA A 32 -10.91 -1.64 -9.24
N GLU A 33 -11.16 -0.38 -8.87
CA GLU A 33 -12.40 0.10 -8.24
C GLU A 33 -12.73 -0.60 -6.90
N TYR A 34 -11.73 -1.16 -6.23
CA TYR A 34 -11.90 -1.78 -4.91
C TYR A 34 -12.00 -0.74 -3.80
N ALA A 35 -11.41 0.44 -4.02
CA ALA A 35 -11.49 1.55 -3.09
C ALA A 35 -11.47 2.90 -3.81
N HIS A 36 -12.03 3.92 -3.15
CA HIS A 36 -11.89 5.31 -3.55
C HIS A 36 -10.99 6.05 -2.56
N LEU A 37 -10.06 6.86 -3.06
CA LEU A 37 -9.36 7.84 -2.25
C LEU A 37 -10.20 9.13 -2.20
N LEU A 38 -10.82 9.39 -1.04
CA LEU A 38 -11.54 10.61 -0.79
C LEU A 38 -10.56 11.68 -0.29
N PRO A 39 -10.54 12.89 -0.88
CA PRO A 39 -9.67 13.97 -0.42
C PRO A 39 -9.99 14.32 1.03
N ALA A 40 -9.00 14.81 1.76
CA ALA A 40 -9.29 15.34 3.09
C ALA A 40 -10.14 16.60 2.95
N GLN A 41 -11.04 16.80 3.91
CA GLN A 41 -11.77 18.05 3.97
C GLN A 41 -10.80 19.20 4.27
N PRO A 42 -10.91 20.33 3.55
CA PRO A 42 -10.12 21.53 3.84
C PRO A 42 -10.20 21.89 5.33
N GLY A 43 -9.05 22.21 5.94
CA GLY A 43 -8.97 22.56 7.36
C GLY A 43 -8.94 21.39 8.34
N THR A 44 -8.95 20.12 7.86
CA THR A 44 -8.72 18.96 8.73
C THR A 44 -7.22 18.78 8.96
N PRO A 45 -6.71 18.94 10.19
CA PRO A 45 -5.32 18.59 10.49
C PRO A 45 -5.14 17.08 10.32
N ASP A 46 -3.97 16.64 9.82
CA ASP A 46 -3.60 15.23 10.01
C ASP A 46 -3.41 14.94 11.51
N ALA A 47 -3.32 13.67 11.89
CA ALA A 47 -3.12 13.27 13.30
C ALA A 47 -1.83 13.84 13.95
N ARG A 48 -0.98 14.53 13.17
CA ARG A 48 0.27 15.16 13.59
C ARG A 48 0.26 16.69 13.42
N GLY A 49 -0.86 17.29 13.01
CA GLY A 49 -1.08 18.74 12.91
C GLY A 49 -0.18 19.49 11.92
N ALA A 50 0.62 18.81 11.08
CA ALA A 50 1.73 19.45 10.36
C ALA A 50 1.79 19.12 8.85
N ILE A 51 0.96 18.20 8.37
CA ILE A 51 0.95 17.78 6.96
C ILE A 51 -0.48 17.95 6.41
N PRO A 52 -0.67 18.47 5.18
CA PRO A 52 -2.00 18.47 4.57
C PRO A 52 -2.58 17.06 4.61
N ALA A 53 -3.79 16.94 5.16
CA ALA A 53 -4.44 15.65 5.29
C ALA A 53 -4.59 15.01 3.88
N LEU A 54 -4.05 13.80 3.73
CA LEU A 54 -3.90 13.13 2.43
C LEU A 54 -5.19 12.46 1.95
N GLY A 55 -6.23 12.51 2.78
CA GLY A 55 -7.52 11.88 2.55
C GLY A 55 -7.66 10.53 3.23
N THR A 56 -8.77 9.87 2.89
CA THR A 56 -9.12 8.55 3.41
C THR A 56 -9.53 7.65 2.26
N TYR A 57 -9.11 6.39 2.31
CA TYR A 57 -9.63 5.35 1.46
C TYR A 57 -10.97 4.87 2.00
N ARG A 58 -11.92 4.58 1.11
CA ARG A 58 -13.15 3.84 1.40
C ARG A 58 -13.27 2.66 0.47
N LEU A 59 -13.56 1.48 1.03
CA LEU A 59 -13.80 0.28 0.24
C LEU A 59 -15.16 0.37 -0.45
N THR A 60 -15.22 -0.14 -1.68
CA THR A 60 -16.50 -0.43 -2.34
C THR A 60 -17.03 -1.78 -1.87
N PRO A 61 -18.34 -2.06 -1.99
CA PRO A 61 -18.88 -3.41 -1.73
C PRO A 61 -18.16 -4.50 -2.54
N GLY A 62 -18.02 -4.29 -3.86
CA GLY A 62 -17.29 -5.21 -4.72
C GLY A 62 -15.80 -5.33 -4.36
N GLY A 63 -15.18 -4.25 -3.88
CA GLY A 63 -13.81 -4.26 -3.41
C GLY A 63 -13.58 -5.12 -2.17
N LEU A 64 -14.50 -5.09 -1.21
CA LEU A 64 -14.42 -5.94 -0.03
C LEU A 64 -14.52 -7.42 -0.40
N GLU A 65 -15.47 -7.77 -1.29
CA GLU A 65 -15.63 -9.13 -1.81
C GLU A 65 -14.40 -9.59 -2.59
N ALA A 66 -13.88 -8.76 -3.50
CA ALA A 66 -12.71 -9.07 -4.31
C ALA A 66 -11.44 -9.23 -3.46
N LEU A 67 -11.23 -8.39 -2.45
CA LEU A 67 -10.12 -8.53 -1.50
C LEU A 67 -10.21 -9.85 -0.74
N SER A 68 -11.42 -10.22 -0.29
CA SER A 68 -11.63 -11.52 0.36
C SER A 68 -11.33 -12.69 -0.59
N ALA A 69 -11.77 -12.60 -1.86
CA ALA A 69 -11.47 -13.61 -2.88
C ALA A 69 -9.96 -13.73 -3.21
N HIS A 70 -9.19 -12.66 -3.02
CA HIS A 70 -7.73 -12.70 -3.11
C HIS A 70 -7.04 -13.30 -1.88
N GLY A 71 -7.81 -13.64 -0.82
CA GLY A 71 -7.31 -14.16 0.44
C GLY A 71 -6.90 -13.10 1.45
N VAL A 72 -7.33 -11.84 1.27
CA VAL A 72 -7.13 -10.80 2.29
C VAL A 72 -8.11 -11.04 3.44
N ASP A 73 -7.60 -11.12 4.67
CA ASP A 73 -8.44 -11.17 5.86
C ASP A 73 -9.19 -9.84 6.03
N CYS A 74 -10.49 -9.90 5.73
CA CYS A 74 -11.39 -8.75 5.74
C CYS A 74 -12.23 -8.65 7.02
N THR A 75 -12.00 -9.49 8.04
CA THR A 75 -12.86 -9.59 9.24
C THR A 75 -13.02 -8.25 9.97
N ALA A 76 -11.98 -7.41 9.97
CA ALA A 76 -12.00 -6.08 10.58
C ALA A 76 -12.26 -4.92 9.59
N LEU A 77 -12.60 -5.23 8.34
CA LEU A 77 -12.82 -4.25 7.28
C LEU A 77 -14.32 -4.04 7.04
N ARG A 78 -14.71 -2.80 6.74
CA ARG A 78 -16.10 -2.41 6.49
C ARG A 78 -16.13 -1.31 5.42
N ILE A 79 -17.15 -1.36 4.56
CA ILE A 79 -17.35 -0.39 3.47
C ILE A 79 -17.70 1.03 3.97
N ASP A 80 -18.34 1.12 5.14
CA ASP A 80 -18.79 2.37 5.75
C ASP A 80 -17.66 3.13 6.45
N ALA A 81 -16.50 2.49 6.63
CA ALA A 81 -15.49 2.96 7.54
C ALA A 81 -14.29 3.59 6.80
N PRO A 82 -13.78 4.74 7.25
CA PRO A 82 -12.64 5.39 6.62
C PRO A 82 -11.32 4.68 6.97
N TYR A 83 -10.40 4.64 6.00
CA TYR A 83 -9.03 4.15 6.19
C TYR A 83 -8.04 5.27 5.86
N GLN A 84 -7.27 5.72 6.85
CA GLN A 84 -6.38 6.87 6.69
C GLN A 84 -5.32 6.61 5.61
N ALA A 85 -5.14 7.59 4.72
CA ALA A 85 -3.99 7.63 3.83
C ALA A 85 -2.73 8.02 4.61
N CYS A 86 -1.58 7.49 4.20
CA CYS A 86 -0.27 7.87 4.69
C CYS A 86 0.56 8.42 3.52
N ALA A 87 1.47 9.35 3.78
CA ALA A 87 2.31 9.94 2.72
C ALA A 87 3.59 9.15 2.55
N ASP A 88 3.92 8.86 1.31
CA ASP A 88 5.25 8.42 0.93
C ASP A 88 6.05 9.56 0.30
N TYR A 89 7.05 10.05 1.03
CA TYR A 89 7.96 11.10 0.55
C TYR A 89 9.18 10.57 -0.21
N THR A 90 9.34 9.25 -0.29
CA THR A 90 10.47 8.62 -1.01
C THR A 90 10.11 8.21 -2.42
N VAL A 91 8.83 8.01 -2.71
CA VAL A 91 8.35 7.88 -4.09
C VAL A 91 8.22 9.28 -4.69
N ARG A 92 8.79 9.45 -5.89
CA ARG A 92 8.66 10.66 -6.69
C ARG A 92 7.88 10.32 -7.96
N LEU A 93 6.87 11.11 -8.27
CA LEU A 93 6.09 10.96 -9.51
C LEU A 93 6.83 11.61 -10.69
N ALA A 94 6.39 11.29 -11.91
CA ALA A 94 6.96 11.85 -13.14
C ALA A 94 6.89 13.38 -13.20
N ASP A 95 5.85 13.97 -12.59
CA ASP A 95 5.68 15.43 -12.46
C ASP A 95 6.51 16.05 -11.31
N GLY A 96 7.37 15.26 -10.67
CA GLY A 96 8.25 15.71 -9.60
C GLY A 96 7.62 15.75 -8.21
N ARG A 97 6.30 15.51 -8.07
CA ARG A 97 5.61 15.51 -6.77
C ARG A 97 6.11 14.41 -5.85
N ARG A 98 6.11 14.71 -4.54
CA ARG A 98 6.40 13.83 -3.41
C ARG A 98 5.21 13.79 -2.45
N GLY A 99 5.25 12.92 -1.44
CA GLY A 99 4.15 12.76 -0.49
C GLY A 99 2.99 12.00 -1.11
N VAL A 100 3.31 11.00 -1.93
CA VAL A 100 2.33 10.22 -2.67
C VAL A 100 1.48 9.42 -1.67
N PRO A 101 0.14 9.54 -1.70
CA PRO A 101 -0.70 8.83 -0.73
C PRO A 101 -0.65 7.33 -0.97
N HIS A 102 -0.49 6.56 0.10
CA HIS A 102 -0.69 5.12 0.13
C HIS A 102 -1.64 4.71 1.25
N VAL A 103 -2.23 3.54 1.14
CA VAL A 103 -3.22 3.04 2.07
C VAL A 103 -2.58 2.68 3.41
N GLY A 104 -3.04 3.35 4.45
CA GLY A 104 -2.62 3.12 5.83
C GLY A 104 -3.68 2.39 6.64
N SER A 105 -3.59 2.56 7.97
CA SER A 105 -4.57 2.03 8.93
C SER A 105 -4.74 0.49 8.82
N ARG A 106 -5.88 -0.02 9.30
CA ARG A 106 -6.24 -1.43 9.32
C ARG A 106 -6.35 -2.07 7.92
N LEU A 107 -6.66 -1.30 6.87
CA LEU A 107 -6.69 -1.80 5.48
C LEU A 107 -5.27 -2.08 4.99
N GLY A 108 -4.36 -1.11 5.16
CA GLY A 108 -2.94 -1.33 4.86
C GLY A 108 -2.36 -2.50 5.69
N ALA A 109 -2.75 -2.63 6.97
CA ALA A 109 -2.33 -3.74 7.81
C ALA A 109 -2.88 -5.11 7.34
N ALA A 110 -4.09 -5.15 6.81
CA ALA A 110 -4.67 -6.35 6.22
C ALA A 110 -3.89 -6.77 4.96
N LEU A 111 -3.52 -5.82 4.10
CA LEU A 111 -2.68 -6.09 2.92
C LEU A 111 -1.28 -6.59 3.30
N THR A 112 -0.64 -6.01 4.32
CA THR A 112 0.65 -6.54 4.82
C THR A 112 0.51 -7.97 5.32
N ARG A 113 -0.54 -8.27 6.10
CA ARG A 113 -0.79 -9.63 6.58
C ARG A 113 -1.06 -10.60 5.45
N TRP A 114 -1.84 -10.20 4.45
CA TRP A 114 -2.07 -11.00 3.25
C TRP A 114 -0.76 -11.36 2.54
N LEU A 115 0.12 -10.37 2.29
CA LEU A 115 1.42 -10.62 1.66
C LEU A 115 2.28 -11.61 2.46
N LEU A 116 2.30 -11.48 3.79
CA LEU A 116 3.08 -12.35 4.66
C LEU A 116 2.49 -13.77 4.76
N ASN A 117 1.18 -13.89 4.97
CA ASN A 117 0.50 -15.17 5.17
C ASN A 117 0.51 -16.02 3.89
N ALA A 118 0.35 -15.38 2.73
CA ALA A 118 0.44 -16.03 1.43
C ALA A 118 1.90 -16.28 0.97
N ARG A 119 2.90 -15.92 1.80
CA ARG A 119 4.34 -15.98 1.47
C ARG A 119 4.70 -15.24 0.18
N TYR A 120 3.97 -14.17 -0.13
CA TYR A 120 4.32 -13.21 -1.19
C TYR A 120 5.40 -12.23 -0.73
N ALA A 121 5.50 -12.01 0.58
CA ALA A 121 6.58 -11.26 1.19
C ALA A 121 7.11 -11.99 2.43
N GLU A 122 8.37 -11.73 2.76
CA GLU A 122 9.05 -12.26 3.92
C GLU A 122 9.72 -11.13 4.71
N ARG A 123 9.82 -11.30 6.03
CA ARG A 123 10.58 -10.37 6.87
C ARG A 123 12.06 -10.64 6.66
N GLN A 124 12.85 -9.59 6.44
CA GLN A 124 14.29 -9.79 6.35
C GLN A 124 14.87 -10.20 7.71
N PRO A 125 15.71 -11.26 7.75
CA PRO A 125 16.19 -11.83 9.00
C PRO A 125 17.21 -10.93 9.72
N HIS A 126 17.85 -9.98 9.02
CA HIS A 126 18.93 -9.16 9.56
C HIS A 126 18.57 -7.68 9.47
N ALA A 127 17.69 -7.24 10.36
CA ALA A 127 17.45 -5.84 10.56
C ALA A 127 18.65 -5.17 11.25
N ILE A 128 19.50 -4.52 10.46
CA ILE A 128 20.70 -3.80 10.94
C ILE A 128 20.30 -2.57 11.79
N THR A 129 19.07 -2.06 11.61
CA THR A 129 18.51 -0.94 12.38
C THR A 129 17.07 -1.22 12.81
N VAL A 130 16.54 -0.45 13.78
CA VAL A 130 15.10 -0.48 14.13
C VAL A 130 14.22 -0.20 12.91
N TYR A 131 14.71 0.60 11.96
CA TYR A 131 14.07 0.82 10.67
C TYR A 131 14.19 -0.38 9.72
N GLY A 132 15.28 -1.14 9.78
CA GLY A 132 15.45 -2.39 9.02
C GLY A 132 14.46 -3.51 9.40
N ARG A 133 13.94 -3.53 10.63
CA ARG A 133 12.87 -4.47 11.05
C ARG A 133 11.56 -4.23 10.32
N ARG A 134 11.44 -3.08 9.63
CA ARG A 134 10.28 -2.68 8.86
C ARG A 134 10.43 -2.99 7.37
N THR A 135 11.53 -3.58 6.94
CA THR A 135 11.72 -4.00 5.55
C THR A 135 11.21 -5.42 5.32
N LEU A 136 10.42 -5.57 4.27
CA LEU A 136 9.94 -6.83 3.74
C LEU A 136 10.56 -7.05 2.36
N GLN A 137 10.81 -8.30 2.02
CA GLN A 137 11.29 -8.73 0.72
C GLN A 137 10.17 -9.47 -0.01
N LEU A 138 9.91 -9.13 -1.27
CA LEU A 138 9.01 -9.92 -2.11
C LEU A 138 9.70 -11.24 -2.49
N THR A 139 8.96 -12.33 -2.35
CA THR A 139 9.37 -13.64 -2.86
C THR A 139 9.17 -13.71 -4.36
N ALA A 140 9.73 -14.73 -5.03
CA ALA A 140 9.45 -14.97 -6.46
C ALA A 140 7.93 -15.12 -6.72
N ALA A 141 7.25 -15.87 -5.85
CA ALA A 141 5.79 -16.04 -5.91
C ALA A 141 5.05 -14.71 -5.71
N GLY A 142 5.50 -13.87 -4.78
CA GLY A 142 4.92 -12.55 -4.58
C GLY A 142 5.10 -11.62 -5.78
N ARG A 143 6.29 -11.63 -6.39
CA ARG A 143 6.53 -10.85 -7.62
C ARG A 143 5.64 -11.31 -8.77
N GLN A 144 5.51 -12.62 -8.96
CA GLN A 144 4.60 -13.18 -9.95
C GLN A 144 3.16 -12.75 -9.66
N ARG A 145 2.68 -12.95 -8.42
CA ARG A 145 1.29 -12.63 -8.05
C ARG A 145 0.96 -11.15 -8.26
N LEU A 146 1.83 -10.26 -7.82
CA LEU A 146 1.63 -8.82 -8.00
C LEU A 146 1.72 -8.43 -9.49
N GLY A 147 2.55 -9.11 -10.28
CA GLY A 147 2.58 -8.97 -11.74
C GLY A 147 1.27 -9.41 -12.41
N ASP A 148 0.69 -10.54 -11.98
CA ASP A 148 -0.59 -11.05 -12.47
C ASP A 148 -1.74 -10.09 -12.13
N LEU A 149 -1.70 -9.51 -10.93
CA LEU A 149 -2.62 -8.45 -10.49
C LEU A 149 -2.32 -7.08 -11.10
N ARG A 150 -1.27 -6.96 -11.92
CA ARG A 150 -0.83 -5.72 -12.58
C ARG A 150 -0.49 -4.58 -11.60
N VAL A 151 -0.09 -4.92 -10.38
CA VAL A 151 0.34 -3.96 -9.35
C VAL A 151 1.64 -3.28 -9.82
N GLY A 152 1.65 -1.95 -9.88
CA GLY A 152 2.87 -1.17 -10.15
C GLY A 152 3.06 -0.68 -11.59
N LEU A 153 2.17 -1.04 -12.52
CA LEU A 153 2.28 -0.61 -13.93
C LEU A 153 2.17 0.92 -14.14
N SER A 154 1.68 1.67 -13.15
CA SER A 154 1.45 3.11 -13.24
C SER A 154 2.47 3.95 -12.44
N VAL A 155 3.34 3.32 -11.63
CA VAL A 155 4.34 4.02 -10.79
C VAL A 155 5.67 4.03 -11.54
N ALA A 156 5.94 5.07 -12.32
CA ALA A 156 7.29 5.33 -12.79
C ALA A 156 8.17 5.59 -11.56
N VAL A 157 9.04 4.63 -11.23
CA VAL A 157 10.13 4.85 -10.27
C VAL A 157 11.24 5.52 -11.07
N PRO A 158 11.67 6.75 -10.73
CA PRO A 158 12.88 7.29 -11.34
C PRO A 158 14.06 6.40 -10.93
N GLY A 159 14.84 5.97 -11.94
CA GLY A 159 16.10 5.27 -11.74
C GLY A 159 17.18 6.12 -11.11
#